data_AF-A0A0P7Y1Z7-F1
#
_entry.id   AF-A0A0P7Y1Z7-F1
#
_cell.length_a   1.000
_cell.length_b   1.000
_cell.length_c   1.000
_cell.angle_alpha   90.00
_cell.angle_beta   90.00
_cell.angle_gamma   90.00
#
_symmetry.space_group_name_H-M   'P 1'
#
loop_
_entity.id
_entity.type
_entity.pdbx_description
1 polymer ?
#
loop_
_entity_poly.entity_id
_entity_poly.type
_entity_poly.pdbx_seq_one_letter_code
_entity_poly.pdbx_strand_id
1 'polypeptide(L)'
;MTELRPDRRTQRGIDDIRLEPAHLLIGCGVVAAAALSGIWAPVNLVLIVSLFVLLRVCWLEDNITNDLIGRDSLPGGYVNTAIRRGNFVRQWLGREPAEDASKMPPHHLATVMRAEIQVWACMLLGLCATALAQGGPFGPATNVVLGGALFVLALRRVDRLMVSLAHCAEGRALPQRLLLPTHRRAGDLD
;
A
#
# COMPACT_ATOMS: atom_id res chain seq x y z
N MET A 1 9.95 -15.71 -31.30
CA MET A 1 9.89 -15.49 -29.85
C MET A 1 11.10 -14.66 -29.46
N THR A 2 10.92 -13.35 -29.42
CA THR A 2 11.99 -12.40 -29.09
C THR A 2 11.85 -12.08 -27.61
N GLU A 3 12.76 -12.58 -26.77
CA GLU A 3 12.81 -12.18 -25.36
C GLU A 3 13.02 -10.66 -25.28
N LEU A 4 11.98 -9.93 -24.87
CA LEU A 4 12.12 -8.54 -24.46
C LEU A 4 13.04 -8.50 -23.23
N ARG A 5 14.33 -8.25 -23.47
CA ARG A 5 15.26 -7.90 -22.39
C ARG A 5 14.73 -6.63 -21.72
N PRO A 6 14.42 -6.66 -20.41
CA PRO A 6 14.04 -5.45 -19.70
C PRO A 6 15.16 -4.41 -19.84
N ASP A 7 14.77 -3.20 -20.21
CA ASP A 7 15.68 -2.09 -20.45
C ASP A 7 16.51 -1.81 -19.18
N ARG A 8 17.83 -1.98 -19.28
CA ARG A 8 18.79 -1.87 -18.15
C ARG A 8 18.71 -0.51 -17.45
N ARG A 9 18.17 0.53 -18.11
CA ARG A 9 17.95 1.86 -17.52
C ARG A 9 16.87 1.87 -16.44
N THR A 10 15.79 1.11 -16.60
CA THR A 10 14.71 1.07 -15.60
C THR A 10 15.05 0.20 -14.39
N GLN A 11 16.07 -0.65 -14.50
CA GLN A 11 16.56 -1.50 -13.41
C GLN A 11 17.50 -0.70 -12.50
N ARG A 12 18.41 0.10 -13.08
CA ARG A 12 19.27 1.04 -12.32
C ARG A 12 18.51 2.03 -11.44
N GLY A 13 17.33 2.50 -11.88
CA GLY A 13 16.53 3.45 -11.11
C GLY A 13 15.87 2.89 -9.84
N ILE A 14 15.71 1.56 -9.73
CA ILE A 14 15.23 0.91 -8.50
C ILE A 14 16.40 0.67 -7.54
N ASP A 15 17.59 0.39 -8.08
CA ASP A 15 18.79 0.04 -7.31
C ASP A 15 19.42 1.25 -6.56
N ASP A 16 19.12 2.49 -6.98
CA ASP A 16 19.65 3.72 -6.36
C ASP A 16 18.82 4.26 -5.17
N ILE A 17 17.71 3.61 -4.83
CA ILE A 17 16.79 4.10 -3.78
C ILE A 17 17.32 3.72 -2.40
N ARG A 18 17.56 4.72 -1.56
CA ARG A 18 18.02 4.50 -0.20
C ARG A 18 16.87 4.02 0.68
N LEU A 19 16.85 2.71 0.94
CA LEU A 19 15.93 2.12 1.91
C LEU A 19 16.33 2.56 3.32
N GLU A 20 15.59 3.52 3.87
CA GLU A 20 15.78 3.93 5.26
C GLU A 20 15.28 2.85 6.22
N PRO A 21 15.99 2.61 7.35
CA PRO A 21 15.53 1.68 8.38
C PRO A 21 14.17 2.09 8.97
N ALA A 22 13.83 3.38 8.91
CA ALA A 22 12.52 3.89 9.30
C ALA A 22 11.36 3.23 8.53
N HIS A 23 11.51 2.97 7.22
CA HIS A 23 10.44 2.34 6.42
C HIS A 23 10.17 0.89 6.85
N LEU A 24 11.22 0.15 7.20
CA LEU A 24 11.10 -1.21 7.73
C LEU A 24 10.36 -1.18 9.08
N LEU A 25 10.75 -0.27 9.97
CA LEU A 25 10.10 -0.12 11.28
C LEU A 25 8.62 0.24 11.15
N ILE A 26 8.27 1.12 10.20
CA ILE A 26 6.87 1.46 9.91
C ILE A 26 6.11 0.21 9.45
N GLY A 27 6.64 -0.53 8.47
CA GLY A 27 5.95 -1.71 7.95
C GLY A 27 5.79 -2.83 8.97
N CYS A 28 6.85 -3.17 9.70
CA CYS A 28 6.79 -4.13 10.80
C CYS A 28 5.86 -3.65 11.93
N GLY A 29 5.91 -2.35 12.25
CA GLY A 29 5.03 -1.72 13.24
C GLY A 29 3.55 -1.85 12.87
N VAL A 30 3.19 -1.62 11.60
CA VAL A 30 1.83 -1.81 11.08
C VAL A 30 1.38 -3.28 11.24
N VAL A 31 2.20 -4.23 10.83
CA VAL A 31 1.87 -5.66 10.94
C VAL A 31 1.72 -6.08 12.41
N ALA A 32 2.64 -5.65 13.27
CA ALA A 32 2.60 -5.97 14.70
C ALA A 32 1.37 -5.35 15.40
N ALA A 33 1.07 -4.08 15.12
CA ALA A 33 -0.10 -3.39 15.67
C ALA A 33 -1.41 -4.04 15.21
N ALA A 34 -1.49 -4.45 13.95
CA ALA A 34 -2.64 -5.14 13.39
C ALA A 34 -2.83 -6.53 14.01
N ALA A 35 -1.75 -7.32 14.09
CA ALA A 35 -1.78 -8.63 14.73
C ALA A 35 -2.20 -8.52 16.21
N LEU A 36 -1.60 -7.58 16.96
CA LEU A 36 -1.96 -7.33 18.35
C LEU A 36 -3.43 -6.92 18.48
N SER A 37 -3.92 -6.05 17.60
CA SER A 37 -5.33 -5.64 17.58
C SER A 37 -6.26 -6.83 17.35
N GLY A 38 -5.89 -7.77 16.47
CA GLY A 38 -6.68 -8.99 16.23
C GLY A 38 -6.70 -9.97 17.41
N ILE A 39 -5.74 -9.88 18.34
CA ILE A 39 -5.74 -10.69 19.57
C ILE A 39 -6.81 -10.21 20.56
N TRP A 40 -6.99 -8.88 20.67
CA TRP A 40 -7.86 -8.26 21.67
C TRP A 40 -9.26 -7.93 21.14
N ALA A 41 -9.41 -7.74 19.83
CA ALA A 41 -10.67 -7.34 19.24
C ALA A 41 -11.67 -8.51 19.15
N PRO A 42 -12.98 -8.25 19.35
CA PRO A 42 -14.01 -9.24 19.05
C PRO A 42 -13.96 -9.68 17.58
N VAL A 43 -14.16 -10.97 17.32
CA VAL A 43 -14.10 -11.54 15.95
C VAL A 43 -15.02 -10.79 14.97
N ASN A 44 -16.24 -10.43 15.39
CA ASN A 44 -17.17 -9.65 14.56
C ASN A 44 -16.58 -8.30 14.16
N LEU A 45 -15.89 -7.62 15.06
CA LEU A 45 -15.22 -6.35 14.77
C LEU A 45 -14.07 -6.57 13.79
N VAL A 46 -13.27 -7.62 13.97
CA VAL A 46 -12.19 -7.99 13.04
C VAL A 46 -12.74 -8.24 11.63
N LEU A 47 -13.86 -8.94 11.51
CA LEU A 47 -14.50 -9.20 10.21
C LEU A 47 -15.01 -7.91 9.55
N ILE A 48 -15.68 -7.03 10.30
CA ILE A 48 -16.16 -5.74 9.78
C ILE A 48 -14.98 -4.87 9.32
N VAL A 49 -13.94 -4.75 10.14
CA VAL A 49 -12.73 -4.00 9.79
C VAL A 49 -12.04 -4.62 8.58
N SER A 50 -11.92 -5.95 8.52
CA SER A 50 -11.32 -6.66 7.39
C SER A 50 -12.06 -6.41 6.09
N LEU A 51 -13.40 -6.44 6.13
CA LEU A 51 -14.25 -6.12 4.99
C LEU A 51 -14.08 -4.66 4.54
N PHE A 52 -14.08 -3.73 5.49
CA PHE A 52 -13.83 -2.30 5.20
C PHE A 52 -12.46 -2.10 4.55
N VAL A 53 -11.41 -2.73 5.07
CA VAL A 53 -10.05 -2.66 4.52
C VAL A 53 -10.02 -3.23 3.10
N LEU A 54 -10.70 -4.35 2.84
CA LEU A 54 -10.80 -4.94 1.50
C LEU A 54 -11.50 -4.00 0.52
N LEU A 55 -12.65 -3.45 0.89
CA LEU A 55 -13.38 -2.47 0.09
C LEU A 55 -12.51 -1.23 -0.19
N ARG A 56 -11.77 -0.77 0.81
CA ARG A 56 -10.85 0.36 0.69
C ARG A 56 -9.74 0.06 -0.31
N VAL A 57 -9.13 -1.13 -0.25
CA VAL A 57 -8.11 -1.55 -1.22
C VAL A 57 -8.68 -1.60 -2.64
N CYS A 58 -9.85 -2.22 -2.83
CA CYS A 58 -10.50 -2.29 -4.14
C CYS A 58 -10.79 -0.90 -4.72
N TRP A 59 -11.34 0.00 -3.89
CA TRP A 59 -11.62 1.37 -4.29
C TRP A 59 -10.35 2.15 -4.67
N LEU A 60 -9.26 1.98 -3.91
CA LEU A 60 -7.98 2.61 -4.24
C LEU A 60 -7.39 2.05 -5.55
N GLU A 61 -7.47 0.74 -5.78
CA GLU A 61 -6.99 0.13 -7.03
C GLU A 61 -7.78 0.59 -8.25
N ASP A 62 -9.10 0.74 -8.11
CA ASP A 62 -9.97 1.25 -9.16
C ASP A 62 -9.63 2.70 -9.50
N ASN A 63 -9.50 3.57 -8.49
CA ASN A 63 -9.11 4.96 -8.68
C ASN A 63 -7.72 5.13 -9.32
N ILE A 64 -6.73 4.34 -8.90
CA ILE A 64 -5.40 4.40 -9.54
C ILE A 64 -5.54 4.09 -11.03
N THR A 65 -6.33 3.08 -11.37
CA THR A 65 -6.46 2.63 -12.76
C THR A 65 -7.26 3.62 -13.60
N ASN A 66 -8.42 4.07 -13.11
CA ASN A 66 -9.39 4.83 -13.90
C ASN A 66 -9.12 6.34 -13.87
N ASP A 67 -8.60 6.87 -12.76
CA ASP A 67 -8.45 8.31 -12.57
C ASP A 67 -7.04 8.84 -12.78
N LEU A 68 -6.00 8.01 -12.58
CA LEU A 68 -4.61 8.48 -12.51
C LEU A 68 -3.72 7.99 -13.63
N ILE A 69 -3.94 6.79 -14.17
CA ILE A 69 -3.13 6.28 -15.28
C ILE A 69 -3.53 7.01 -16.57
N GLY A 70 -2.51 7.51 -17.29
CA GLY A 70 -2.70 8.17 -18.59
C GLY A 70 -3.23 9.60 -18.53
N ARG A 71 -3.35 10.20 -17.34
CA ARG A 71 -3.75 11.61 -17.20
C ARG A 71 -2.56 12.54 -16.99
N ASP A 72 -2.64 13.70 -17.62
CA ASP A 72 -1.64 14.78 -17.49
C ASP A 72 -1.89 15.67 -16.26
N SER A 73 -3.12 15.70 -15.74
CA SER A 73 -3.51 16.54 -14.60
C SER A 73 -4.45 15.82 -13.64
N LEU A 74 -4.39 16.22 -12.36
CA LEU A 74 -5.23 15.66 -11.30
C LEU A 74 -6.68 16.15 -11.44
N PRO A 75 -7.68 15.28 -11.26
CA PRO A 75 -9.08 15.72 -11.17
C PRO A 75 -9.28 16.66 -9.98
N GLY A 76 -10.12 17.68 -10.13
CA GLY A 76 -10.33 18.73 -9.12
C GLY A 76 -10.77 18.22 -7.74
N GLY A 77 -11.45 17.06 -7.67
CA GLY A 77 -11.80 16.40 -6.41
C GLY A 77 -10.56 15.97 -5.59
N TYR A 78 -9.52 15.46 -6.27
CA TYR A 78 -8.26 15.08 -5.60
C TYR A 78 -7.50 16.31 -5.11
N VAL A 79 -7.46 17.36 -5.93
CA VAL A 79 -6.82 18.64 -5.56
C VAL A 79 -7.48 19.24 -4.32
N ASN A 80 -8.82 19.33 -4.31
CA ASN A 80 -9.56 19.88 -3.17
C ASN A 80 -9.35 19.04 -1.89
N THR A 81 -9.30 17.71 -2.02
CA THR A 81 -9.03 16.81 -0.90
C THR A 81 -7.62 17.00 -0.34
N ALA A 82 -6.63 17.15 -1.22
CA ALA A 82 -5.25 17.40 -0.82
C ALA A 82 -5.08 18.77 -0.15
N ILE A 83 -5.73 19.82 -0.66
CA ILE A 83 -5.78 21.15 -0.02
C ILE A 83 -6.40 21.05 1.38
N ARG A 84 -7.54 20.36 1.53
CA ARG A 84 -8.19 20.17 2.85
C ARG A 84 -7.30 19.43 3.84
N ARG A 85 -6.61 18.38 3.40
CA ARG A 85 -5.62 17.66 4.23
C ARG A 85 -4.45 18.56 4.62
N GLY A 86 -3.91 19.34 3.69
CA GLY A 86 -2.86 20.32 3.95
C GLY A 86 -3.29 21.35 4.99
N ASN A 87 -4.51 21.88 4.88
CA ASN A 87 -5.08 22.81 5.86
C ASN A 87 -5.25 22.17 7.24
N PHE A 88 -5.73 20.93 7.28
CA PHE A 88 -5.86 20.18 8.54
C PHE A 88 -4.50 19.97 9.22
N VAL A 89 -3.50 19.52 8.45
CA VAL A 89 -2.12 19.33 8.95
C VAL A 89 -1.53 20.65 9.42
N ARG A 90 -1.73 21.74 8.69
CA ARG A 90 -1.29 23.07 9.08
C ARG A 90 -1.93 23.51 10.40
N GLN A 91 -3.22 23.27 10.56
CA GLN A 91 -3.96 23.65 11.76
C GLN A 91 -3.54 22.84 13.00
N TRP A 92 -3.35 21.53 12.84
CA TRP A 92 -3.08 20.63 13.97
C TRP A 92 -1.60 20.47 14.32
N LEU A 93 -0.72 20.48 13.32
CA LEU A 93 0.72 20.21 13.48
C LEU A 93 1.57 21.45 13.27
N GLY A 94 0.97 22.59 12.91
CA GLY A 94 1.69 23.85 12.65
C GLY A 94 2.68 23.77 11.49
N ARG A 95 2.61 22.72 10.66
CA ARG A 95 3.52 22.49 9.53
C ARG A 95 2.90 23.03 8.25
N GLU A 96 3.66 23.81 7.50
CA GLU A 96 3.27 24.17 6.15
C GLU A 96 3.38 22.94 5.24
N PRO A 97 2.39 22.68 4.37
CA PRO A 97 2.48 21.59 3.41
C PRO A 97 3.68 21.83 2.48
N ALA A 98 4.54 20.81 2.35
CA ALA A 98 5.81 20.92 1.62
C ALA A 98 5.64 21.16 0.11
N GLU A 99 4.47 20.83 -0.46
CA GLU A 99 4.17 21.01 -1.88
C GLU A 99 2.77 21.57 -2.11
N ASP A 100 2.65 22.41 -3.14
CA ASP A 100 1.37 22.89 -3.66
C ASP A 100 0.60 21.71 -4.28
N ALA A 101 -0.42 21.25 -3.55
CA ALA A 101 -1.27 20.12 -3.93
C ALA A 101 -1.89 20.25 -5.34
N SER A 102 -2.04 21.47 -5.86
CA SER A 102 -2.55 21.73 -7.20
C SER A 102 -1.55 21.38 -8.31
N LYS A 103 -0.26 21.28 -7.98
CA LYS A 103 0.84 20.99 -8.91
C LYS A 103 1.36 19.57 -8.79
N MET A 104 0.82 18.76 -7.87
CA MET A 104 1.24 17.38 -7.69
C MET A 104 0.92 16.58 -8.96
N PRO A 105 1.90 15.94 -9.59
CA PRO A 105 1.64 15.13 -10.77
C PRO A 105 0.82 13.88 -10.42
N PRO A 106 -0.09 13.41 -11.30
CA PRO A 106 -0.95 12.24 -11.05
C PRO A 106 -0.20 10.97 -10.67
N HIS A 107 1.00 10.78 -11.22
CA HIS A 107 1.84 9.62 -10.95
C HIS A 107 2.42 9.58 -9.52
N HIS A 108 2.65 10.75 -8.89
CA HIS A 108 3.03 10.79 -7.47
C HIS A 108 1.86 10.39 -6.59
N LEU A 109 0.66 10.90 -6.90
CA LEU A 109 -0.55 10.52 -6.17
C LEU A 109 -0.82 9.02 -6.29
N ALA A 110 -0.65 8.44 -7.49
CA ALA A 110 -0.79 7.01 -7.70
C ALA A 110 0.21 6.20 -6.84
N THR A 111 1.43 6.72 -6.67
CA THR A 111 2.47 6.11 -5.83
C THR A 111 2.08 6.14 -4.35
N VAL A 112 1.57 7.28 -3.86
CA VAL A 112 1.07 7.42 -2.49
C VAL A 112 -0.12 6.49 -2.24
N MET A 113 -1.07 6.43 -3.17
CA MET A 113 -2.22 5.52 -3.08
C MET A 113 -1.78 4.05 -3.14
N ARG A 114 -0.72 3.74 -3.90
CA ARG A 114 -0.14 2.39 -3.92
C ARG A 114 0.52 2.03 -2.59
N ALA A 115 1.24 2.96 -1.96
CA ALA A 115 1.76 2.78 -0.61
C ALA A 115 0.62 2.56 0.40
N GLU A 116 -0.46 3.35 0.31
CA GLU A 116 -1.67 3.20 1.12
C GLU A 116 -2.27 1.78 0.98
N ILE A 117 -2.40 1.26 -0.25
CA ILE A 117 -2.83 -0.12 -0.48
C ILE A 117 -1.92 -1.15 0.21
N GLN A 118 -0.59 -0.97 0.16
CA GLN A 118 0.33 -1.90 0.83
C GLN A 118 0.18 -1.86 2.34
N VAL A 119 -0.03 -0.69 2.95
CA VAL A 119 -0.31 -0.55 4.39
C VAL A 119 -1.58 -1.31 4.75
N TRP A 120 -2.67 -1.09 4.01
CA TRP A 120 -3.95 -1.76 4.22
C TRP A 120 -3.84 -3.28 4.06
N ALA A 121 -3.09 -3.76 3.05
CA ALA A 121 -2.87 -5.18 2.84
C ALA A 121 -2.05 -5.81 3.97
N CYS A 122 -1.01 -5.13 4.48
CA CYS A 122 -0.23 -5.60 5.63
C CYS A 122 -1.10 -5.69 6.89
N MET A 123 -1.92 -4.67 7.13
CA MET A 123 -2.86 -4.64 8.25
C MET A 123 -3.89 -5.77 8.17
N LEU A 124 -4.48 -5.98 6.99
CA LEU A 124 -5.45 -7.06 6.76
C LEU A 124 -4.85 -8.42 7.04
N LEU A 125 -3.66 -8.71 6.50
CA LEU A 125 -2.98 -9.99 6.73
C LEU A 125 -2.61 -10.18 8.20
N GLY A 126 -2.16 -9.13 8.89
CA GLY A 126 -1.87 -9.18 10.32
C GLY A 126 -3.10 -9.50 11.17
N LEU A 127 -4.24 -8.86 10.88
CA LEU A 127 -5.53 -9.13 11.54
C LEU A 127 -6.02 -10.55 11.27
N CYS A 128 -6.01 -10.98 10.01
CA CYS A 128 -6.45 -12.32 9.64
C CYS A 128 -5.55 -13.41 10.24
N ALA A 129 -4.24 -13.18 10.34
CA ALA A 129 -3.30 -14.12 10.93
C ALA A 129 -3.67 -14.48 12.37
N THR A 130 -3.96 -13.47 13.21
CA THR A 130 -4.29 -13.70 14.61
C THR A 130 -5.72 -14.19 14.82
N ALA A 131 -6.69 -13.68 14.05
CA ALA A 131 -8.06 -14.17 14.08
C ALA A 131 -8.14 -15.67 13.71
N LEU A 132 -7.40 -16.09 12.68
CA LEU A 132 -7.35 -17.48 12.26
C LEU A 132 -6.66 -18.36 13.31
N ALA A 133 -5.55 -17.90 13.88
CA ALA A 133 -4.82 -18.64 14.91
C ALA A 133 -5.66 -18.88 16.18
N GLN A 134 -6.50 -17.91 16.57
CA GLN A 134 -7.33 -18.00 17.78
C GLN A 134 -8.61 -18.81 17.59
N GLY A 135 -9.29 -18.67 16.45
CA GLY A 135 -10.67 -19.12 16.30
C GLY A 135 -11.01 -19.73 14.95
N GLY A 136 -10.02 -20.14 14.16
CA GLY A 136 -10.25 -20.76 12.86
C GLY A 136 -11.01 -22.10 12.93
N PRO A 137 -11.60 -22.56 11.81
CA PRO A 137 -12.43 -23.76 11.79
C PRO A 137 -11.64 -25.09 11.66
N PHE A 138 -10.31 -25.05 11.46
CA PHE A 138 -9.52 -26.22 11.03
C PHE A 138 -8.80 -26.96 12.17
N GLY A 139 -9.16 -26.65 13.43
CA GLY A 139 -8.52 -27.18 14.64
C GLY A 139 -7.28 -26.40 15.08
N PRO A 140 -6.90 -26.44 16.38
CA PRO A 140 -5.91 -25.51 16.95
C PRO A 140 -4.54 -25.53 16.26
N ALA A 141 -3.97 -26.71 15.99
CA ALA A 141 -2.65 -26.83 15.36
C ALA A 141 -2.65 -26.27 13.94
N THR A 142 -3.63 -26.65 13.12
CA THR A 142 -3.77 -26.17 11.73
C THR A 142 -3.99 -24.67 11.68
N ASN A 143 -4.84 -24.14 12.55
CA ASN A 143 -5.12 -22.71 12.68
C ASN A 143 -3.87 -21.90 12.99
N VAL A 144 -3.04 -22.38 13.93
CA VAL A 144 -1.77 -21.73 14.28
C VAL A 144 -0.80 -21.75 13.11
N VAL A 145 -0.68 -22.87 12.39
CA VAL A 145 0.18 -22.97 11.20
C VAL A 145 -0.28 -22.01 10.10
N LEU A 146 -1.58 -21.97 9.80
CA LEU A 146 -2.14 -21.06 8.79
C LEU A 146 -2.01 -19.60 9.21
N GLY A 147 -2.28 -19.28 10.48
CA GLY A 147 -2.08 -17.94 11.03
C GLY A 147 -0.61 -17.51 10.94
N GLY A 148 0.32 -18.39 11.29
CA GLY A 148 1.76 -18.16 11.12
C GLY A 148 2.16 -17.93 9.66
N ALA A 149 1.61 -18.71 8.73
CA ALA A 149 1.84 -18.51 7.30
C ALA A 149 1.34 -17.14 6.81
N LEU A 150 0.13 -16.73 7.23
CA LEU A 150 -0.42 -15.39 6.92
C LEU A 150 0.45 -14.28 7.51
N PHE A 151 0.95 -14.45 8.73
CA PHE A 151 1.85 -13.50 9.36
C PHE A 151 3.17 -13.35 8.59
N VAL A 152 3.77 -14.47 8.16
CA VAL A 152 4.98 -14.45 7.31
C VAL A 152 4.68 -13.77 5.96
N LEU A 153 3.51 -13.99 5.36
CA LEU A 153 3.10 -13.29 4.15
C LEU A 153 2.92 -11.78 4.38
N ALA A 154 2.41 -11.37 5.55
CA ALA A 154 2.32 -9.97 5.94
C ALA A 154 3.72 -9.33 6.03
N LEU A 155 4.68 -10.02 6.62
CA LEU A 155 6.07 -9.55 6.69
C LEU A 155 6.73 -9.48 5.31
N ARG A 156 6.53 -10.47 4.44
CA ARG A 156 7.03 -10.41 3.04
C ARG A 156 6.40 -9.27 2.23
N ARG A 157 5.22 -8.79 2.62
CA ARG A 157 4.59 -7.60 2.02
C ARG A 157 5.26 -6.29 2.46
N VAL A 158 5.93 -6.27 3.62
CA VAL A 158 6.67 -5.10 4.10
C VAL A 158 7.73 -4.66 3.10
N ASP A 159 8.41 -5.59 2.42
CA ASP A 159 9.39 -5.25 1.38
C ASP A 159 8.77 -4.37 0.27
N ARG A 160 7.55 -4.69 -0.16
CA ARG A 160 6.82 -3.90 -1.19
C ARG A 160 6.36 -2.56 -0.65
N LEU A 161 5.98 -2.51 0.63
CA LEU A 161 5.64 -1.26 1.30
C LEU A 161 6.86 -0.35 1.41
N MET A 162 8.02 -0.89 1.81
CA MET A 162 9.28 -0.15 1.92
C MET A 162 9.67 0.51 0.60
N VAL A 163 9.61 -0.24 -0.51
CA VAL A 163 9.87 0.33 -1.85
C VAL A 163 8.91 1.46 -2.16
N SER A 164 7.61 1.28 -1.87
CA SER A 164 6.61 2.31 -2.13
C SER A 164 6.83 3.57 -1.27
N LEU A 165 7.16 3.40 0.01
CA LEU A 165 7.47 4.50 0.92
C LEU A 165 8.75 5.23 0.54
N ALA A 166 9.79 4.51 0.10
CA ALA A 166 11.03 5.13 -0.34
C ALA A 166 10.82 5.98 -1.60
N HIS A 167 10.03 5.51 -2.56
CA HIS A 167 9.61 6.33 -3.70
C HIS A 167 8.77 7.55 -3.29
N CYS A 168 7.88 7.41 -2.30
CA CYS A 168 7.15 8.55 -1.74
C CYS A 168 8.09 9.57 -1.08
N ALA A 169 9.08 9.11 -0.31
CA ALA A 169 10.03 9.96 0.41
C ALA A 169 10.96 10.73 -0.53
N GLU A 170 11.37 10.11 -1.64
CA GLU A 170 12.17 10.75 -2.68
C GLU A 170 11.36 11.65 -3.62
N GLY A 171 10.03 11.70 -3.46
CA GLY A 171 9.15 12.41 -4.38
C GLY A 171 9.33 11.88 -5.81
N ARG A 172 9.36 10.56 -5.99
CA ARG A 172 9.50 9.88 -7.29
C ARG A 172 8.28 9.01 -7.59
N ALA A 173 7.93 8.93 -8.87
CA ALA A 173 6.88 8.03 -9.33
C ALA A 173 7.35 6.57 -9.18
N LEU A 174 6.47 5.70 -8.70
CA LEU A 174 6.65 4.26 -8.80
C LEU A 174 6.55 3.87 -10.30
N PRO A 175 7.44 2.99 -10.80
CA PRO A 175 7.32 2.47 -12.15
C PRO A 175 5.93 1.87 -12.41
N GLN A 176 5.34 2.10 -13.58
CA GLN A 176 4.00 1.59 -13.92
C GLN A 176 3.85 0.08 -13.70
N ARG A 177 4.91 -0.70 -13.95
CA ARG A 177 4.95 -2.14 -13.65
C ARG A 177 4.67 -2.45 -12.17
N LEU A 178 5.07 -1.61 -11.23
CA LEU A 178 4.84 -1.82 -9.79
C LEU A 178 3.50 -1.20 -9.31
N LEU A 179 2.96 -0.23 -10.07
CA LEU A 179 1.65 0.36 -9.82
C LEU A 179 0.52 -0.63 -10.15
N LEU A 180 0.62 -1.33 -11.30
CA LEU A 180 -0.42 -2.22 -11.78
C LEU A 180 -0.24 -3.69 -11.30
N PRO A 181 -1.35 -4.39 -10.96
CA PRO A 181 -1.33 -5.84 -10.74
C PRO A 181 -0.82 -6.59 -11.97
N THR A 182 -0.09 -7.68 -11.77
CA THR A 182 0.57 -8.47 -12.84
C THR A 182 -0.40 -8.90 -13.96
N HIS A 183 -1.68 -9.16 -13.63
CA HIS A 183 -2.68 -9.60 -14.60
C HIS A 183 -3.09 -8.52 -15.61
N ARG A 184 -3.03 -7.23 -15.26
CA ARG A 184 -3.32 -6.13 -16.22
C ARG A 184 -2.15 -5.80 -17.14
N ARG A 185 -0.94 -6.29 -16.86
CA ARG A 185 0.23 -6.06 -17.71
C ARG A 185 0.17 -6.83 -19.04
N ALA A 186 -0.65 -7.89 -19.10
CA ALA A 186 -0.77 -8.73 -20.28
C ALA A 186 -1.68 -8.12 -21.37
N GLY A 187 -2.45 -7.08 -21.07
CA GLY A 187 -3.37 -6.43 -22.02
C GLY A 187 -2.78 -5.26 -22.81
N ASP A 188 -1.60 -4.74 -22.43
CA ASP A 188 -0.94 -3.60 -23.10
C ASP A 188 0.16 -4.06 -24.10
N LEU A 189 0.20 -5.34 -24.45
CA LEU A 189 1.15 -5.92 -25.42
C LEU A 189 0.50 -6.35 -26.75
N ASP A 190 -0.78 -6.03 -26.95
CA ASP A 190 -1.51 -6.19 -28.22
C ASP A 190 -1.74 -4.81 -28.87
#